data_AF-A0A2V8ULI0-F1
#
_entry.id   AF-A0A2V8ULI0-F1
#
_cell.length_a   1.000
_cell.length_b   1.000
_cell.length_c   1.000
_cell.angle_alpha   90.00
_cell.angle_beta   90.00
_cell.angle_gamma   90.00
#
_symmetry.space_group_name_H-M   'P 1'
#
loop_
_entity.id
_entity.type
_entity.pdbx_description
1 polymer ?
#
loop_
_entity_poly.entity_id
_entity_poly.type
_entity_poly.pdbx_seq_one_letter_code
_entity_poly.pdbx_strand_id
1 'polypeptide(L)'
;MYNSKQLIAAVRARNGIRIEPDDPVFALVTINELVLEEAVRRLSDEMDRRLATFSAGMDQTERRAGKLLAQDVKNAAAQIRAEMQKDIDAAGMKAASLVYKVDQAHKRPAMIRWIAIGLFSAMVLVGFAFYAGMYLYS
;
A
#
# COMPACT_ATOMS: atom_id res chain seq x y z
N MET A 1 54.65 -5.93 4.61
CA MET A 1 55.67 -6.81 5.21
C MET A 1 57.03 -6.15 5.03
N TYR A 2 57.66 -5.76 6.13
CA TYR A 2 59.03 -5.25 6.11
C TYR A 2 59.97 -6.44 5.93
N ASN A 3 60.80 -6.42 4.89
CA ASN A 3 61.76 -7.49 4.65
C ASN A 3 62.74 -7.55 5.84
N SER A 4 63.11 -8.73 6.35
CA SER A 4 63.97 -8.90 7.54
C SER A 4 65.24 -8.04 7.50
N LYS A 5 65.82 -7.85 6.30
CA LYS A 5 66.95 -6.95 6.05
C LYS A 5 66.67 -5.47 6.34
N GLN A 6 65.46 -4.99 6.03
CA GLN A 6 65.03 -3.61 6.30
C GLN A 6 64.82 -3.37 7.80
N LEU A 7 64.36 -4.40 8.53
CA LEU A 7 64.16 -4.31 9.96
C LEU A 7 65.49 -4.28 10.73
N ILE A 8 66.47 -5.11 10.32
CA ILE A 8 67.85 -5.04 10.83
C ILE A 8 68.45 -3.65 10.58
N ALA A 9 68.27 -3.11 9.38
CA ALA A 9 68.76 -1.78 9.03
C ALA A 9 68.09 -0.68 9.86
N ALA A 10 66.77 -0.77 10.08
CA ALA A 10 66.00 0.21 10.86
C ALA A 10 66.37 0.17 12.36
N VAL A 11 66.54 -1.01 12.95
CA VAL A 11 66.94 -1.16 14.35
C VAL A 11 68.37 -0.66 14.56
N ARG A 12 69.27 -0.95 13.62
CA ARG A 12 70.64 -0.41 13.64
C ARG A 12 70.66 1.11 13.54
N ALA A 13 69.84 1.69 12.65
CA ALA A 13 69.76 3.13 12.45
C ALA A 13 69.15 3.87 13.66
N ARG A 14 68.18 3.28 14.36
CA ARG A 14 67.53 3.90 15.52
C ARG A 14 68.27 3.71 16.84
N ASN A 15 68.85 2.52 17.06
CA ASN A 15 69.36 2.13 18.38
C ASN A 15 70.87 1.90 18.41
N GLY A 16 71.55 1.92 17.26
CA GLY A 16 73.00 1.66 17.15
C GLY A 16 73.40 0.19 17.33
N ILE A 17 72.44 -0.71 17.55
CA ILE A 17 72.67 -2.13 17.84
C ILE A 17 72.77 -2.90 16.52
N ARG A 18 73.86 -3.67 16.36
CA ARG A 18 74.04 -4.59 15.22
C ARG A 18 73.39 -5.92 15.57
N ILE A 19 72.30 -6.25 14.90
CA ILE A 19 71.57 -7.50 15.06
C ILE A 19 71.83 -8.37 13.83
N GLU A 20 72.20 -9.63 14.05
CA GLU A 20 72.43 -10.60 12.98
C GLU A 20 71.17 -11.47 12.77
N PRO A 21 70.97 -12.06 11.58
CA PRO A 21 69.75 -12.82 11.27
C PRO A 21 69.51 -14.02 12.20
N ASP A 22 70.58 -14.57 12.77
CA ASP A 22 70.55 -15.72 13.68
C ASP A 22 70.41 -15.30 15.16
N ASP A 23 70.25 -14.00 15.43
CA ASP A 23 70.08 -13.47 16.78
C ASP A 23 68.68 -13.83 17.33
N PRO A 24 68.57 -14.36 18.56
CA PRO A 24 67.29 -14.64 19.20
C PRO A 24 66.32 -13.45 19.29
N VAL A 25 66.80 -12.19 19.21
CA VAL A 25 65.94 -11.01 19.08
C VAL A 25 65.09 -11.03 17.80
N PHE A 26 65.60 -11.63 16.72
CA PHE A 26 64.86 -11.79 15.47
C PHE A 26 63.72 -12.81 15.57
N ALA A 27 63.89 -13.84 16.41
CA ALA A 27 62.84 -14.79 16.72
C ALA A 27 61.66 -14.09 17.42
N LEU A 28 61.92 -13.16 18.34
CA LEU A 28 60.88 -12.36 19.01
C LEU A 28 60.08 -11.48 18.05
N VAL A 29 60.73 -10.83 17.09
CA VAL A 29 60.02 -10.04 16.07
C VAL A 29 59.18 -10.95 15.17
N THR A 30 59.75 -12.08 14.74
CA THR A 30 59.05 -13.05 13.90
C THR A 30 57.81 -13.60 14.60
N ILE A 31 57.92 -13.92 15.89
CA ILE A 31 56.79 -14.36 16.72
C ILE A 31 55.73 -13.25 16.81
N ASN A 32 56.13 -11.99 17.05
CA ASN A 32 55.17 -10.88 17.09
C ASN A 32 54.46 -10.67 15.76
N GLU A 33 55.16 -10.79 14.63
CA GLU A 33 54.56 -10.67 13.30
C GLU A 33 53.55 -11.79 13.06
N LEU A 34 53.89 -13.04 13.39
CA LEU A 34 52.98 -14.19 13.30
C LEU A 34 51.76 -14.04 14.22
N VAL A 35 51.94 -13.56 15.45
CA VAL A 35 50.84 -13.31 16.39
C VAL A 35 49.92 -12.18 15.89
N LEU A 36 50.48 -11.11 15.32
CA LEU A 36 49.68 -10.05 14.71
C LEU A 36 48.92 -10.55 13.47
N GLU A 37 49.55 -11.32 12.59
CA GLU A 37 48.88 -11.90 11.42
C GLU A 37 47.73 -12.84 11.83
N GLU A 38 47.96 -13.68 12.82
CA GLU A 38 46.93 -14.56 13.40
C GLU A 38 45.79 -13.74 14.01
N ALA A 39 46.09 -12.68 14.77
CA ALA A 39 45.08 -11.82 15.39
C ALA A 39 44.25 -11.07 14.33
N VAL A 40 44.90 -10.58 13.27
CA VAL A 40 44.22 -9.91 12.14
C VAL A 40 43.34 -10.90 11.38
N ARG A 41 43.82 -12.13 11.11
CA ARG A 41 43.00 -13.18 10.47
C ARG A 41 41.77 -13.52 11.29
N ARG A 42 41.94 -13.76 12.60
CA ARG A 42 40.81 -14.06 13.50
C ARG A 42 39.80 -12.91 13.57
N LEU A 43 40.27 -11.67 13.57
CA LEU A 43 39.39 -10.50 13.56
C LEU A 43 38.59 -10.41 12.27
N SER A 44 39.24 -10.62 11.11
CA SER A 44 38.56 -10.63 9.81
C SER A 44 37.52 -11.74 9.73
N ASP A 45 37.86 -12.97 10.15
CA ASP A 45 36.93 -14.10 10.15
C ASP A 45 35.70 -13.85 11.04
N GLU A 46 35.90 -13.23 12.21
CA GLU A 46 34.80 -12.87 13.10
C GLU A 46 33.93 -11.75 12.52
N MET A 47 34.52 -10.76 11.85
CA MET A 47 33.78 -9.71 11.17
C MET A 47 32.93 -10.25 10.02
N ASP A 48 33.48 -11.16 9.20
CA ASP A 48 32.75 -11.80 8.11
C ASP A 48 31.57 -12.63 8.63
N ARG A 49 31.75 -13.37 9.73
CA ARG A 49 30.66 -14.12 10.38
C ARG A 49 29.56 -13.21 10.91
N ARG A 50 29.93 -12.08 11.52
CA ARG A 50 28.97 -11.09 12.02
C ARG A 50 28.22 -10.41 10.89
N LEU A 51 28.90 -10.05 9.82
CA LEU A 51 28.29 -9.46 8.62
C LEU A 51 27.33 -10.44 7.94
N ALA A 52 27.70 -11.72 7.81
CA ALA A 52 26.81 -12.75 7.27
C ALA A 52 25.55 -12.92 8.12
N THR A 53 25.70 -12.94 9.45
CA THR A 53 24.57 -13.04 10.39
C THR A 53 23.67 -11.81 10.32
N PHE A 54 24.27 -10.62 10.24
CA PHE A 54 23.56 -9.35 10.10
C PHE A 54 22.79 -9.26 8.78
N SER A 55 23.43 -9.62 7.66
CA SER A 55 22.80 -9.66 6.33
C SER A 55 21.61 -10.63 6.33
N ALA A 56 21.74 -11.81 6.92
CA ALA A 56 20.63 -12.76 7.04
C ALA A 56 19.46 -12.21 7.88
N GLY A 57 19.76 -11.47 8.97
CA GLY A 57 18.76 -10.79 9.80
C GLY A 57 18.05 -9.64 9.08
N MET A 58 18.78 -8.86 8.28
CA MET A 58 18.21 -7.81 7.44
C MET A 58 17.27 -8.38 6.37
N ASP A 59 17.69 -9.42 5.64
CA ASP A 59 16.88 -10.09 4.61
C ASP A 59 15.54 -10.60 5.19
N GLN A 60 15.59 -11.19 6.38
CA GLN A 60 14.40 -11.67 7.07
C GLN A 60 13.48 -10.51 7.50
N THR A 61 14.06 -9.40 7.94
CA THR A 61 13.33 -8.20 8.38
C THR A 61 12.68 -7.49 7.21
N GLU A 62 13.38 -7.32 6.09
CA GLU A 62 12.87 -6.72 4.86
C GLU A 62 11.70 -7.54 4.29
N ARG A 63 11.82 -8.87 4.23
CA ARG A 63 10.72 -9.75 3.79
C ARG A 63 9.49 -9.67 4.70
N ARG A 64 9.70 -9.54 6.03
CA ARG A 64 8.60 -9.38 6.99
C ARG A 64 7.92 -8.02 6.84
N ALA A 65 8.70 -6.94 6.73
CA ALA A 65 8.19 -5.59 6.50
C ALA A 65 7.41 -5.50 5.18
N GLY A 66 7.95 -6.08 4.09
CA GLY A 66 7.28 -6.15 2.80
C GLY A 66 5.96 -6.92 2.85
N LYS A 67 5.89 -8.05 3.57
CA LYS A 67 4.64 -8.80 3.77
C LYS A 67 3.60 -8.00 4.58
N LEU A 68 4.02 -7.32 5.64
CA LEU A 68 3.12 -6.48 6.45
C LEU A 68 2.56 -5.32 5.61
N LEU A 69 3.43 -4.59 4.90
CA LEU A 69 3.01 -3.51 4.01
C LEU A 69 2.06 -3.99 2.91
N ALA A 70 2.35 -5.14 2.28
CA ALA A 70 1.45 -5.71 1.27
C ALA A 70 0.08 -6.09 1.85
N GLN A 71 0.05 -6.60 3.09
CA GLN A 71 -1.20 -6.92 3.78
C GLN A 71 -2.00 -5.66 4.12
N ASP A 72 -1.33 -4.61 4.59
CA ASP A 72 -1.97 -3.33 4.89
C ASP A 72 -2.53 -2.65 3.64
N VAL A 73 -1.77 -2.65 2.53
CA VAL A 73 -2.25 -2.16 1.23
C VAL A 73 -3.45 -2.96 0.74
N LYS A 74 -3.44 -4.29 0.90
CA LYS A 74 -4.58 -5.14 0.53
C LYS A 74 -5.81 -4.84 1.38
N ASN A 75 -5.64 -4.65 2.69
CA ASN A 75 -6.72 -4.30 3.61
C ASN A 75 -7.31 -2.92 3.29
N ALA A 76 -6.46 -1.92 3.05
CA ALA A 76 -6.88 -0.58 2.65
C ALA A 76 -7.64 -0.59 1.32
N ALA A 77 -7.13 -1.32 0.32
CA ALA A 77 -7.81 -1.49 -0.96
C ALA A 77 -9.18 -2.18 -0.82
N ALA A 78 -9.31 -3.15 0.09
CA ALA A 78 -10.58 -3.80 0.38
C ALA A 78 -11.59 -2.86 1.04
N GLN A 79 -11.16 -2.03 1.99
CA GLN A 79 -12.01 -0.99 2.60
C GLN A 79 -12.50 0.03 1.58
N ILE A 80 -11.59 0.53 0.73
CA ILE A 80 -11.94 1.49 -0.33
C ILE A 80 -12.98 0.90 -1.30
N ARG A 81 -12.85 -0.39 -1.67
CA ARG A 81 -13.86 -1.06 -2.51
C ARG A 81 -15.21 -1.19 -1.81
N ALA A 82 -15.21 -1.54 -0.53
CA ALA A 82 -16.46 -1.67 0.23
C ALA A 82 -17.18 -0.32 0.34
N GLU A 83 -16.43 0.76 0.55
CA GLU A 83 -16.98 2.11 0.67
C GLU A 83 -17.50 2.62 -0.68
N MET A 84 -16.77 2.41 -1.78
CA MET A 84 -17.28 2.70 -3.13
C MET A 84 -18.55 1.93 -3.47
N GLN A 85 -18.63 0.64 -3.10
CA GLN A 85 -19.84 -0.14 -3.37
C GLN A 85 -21.04 0.43 -2.62
N LYS A 86 -20.83 0.82 -1.35
CA LYS A 86 -21.86 1.46 -0.54
C LYS A 86 -22.34 2.78 -1.14
N ASP A 87 -21.41 3.59 -1.67
CA ASP A 87 -21.74 4.86 -2.33
C ASP A 87 -22.47 4.66 -3.65
N ILE A 88 -22.08 3.64 -4.44
CA ILE A 88 -22.78 3.26 -5.67
C ILE A 88 -24.21 2.82 -5.37
N ASP A 89 -24.40 1.97 -4.35
CA ASP A 89 -25.72 1.50 -3.95
C ASP A 89 -26.60 2.67 -3.47
N ALA A 90 -26.02 3.59 -2.68
CA ALA A 90 -26.71 4.80 -2.23
C ALA A 90 -27.08 5.74 -3.39
N ALA A 91 -26.18 5.90 -4.37
CA ALA A 91 -26.44 6.67 -5.58
C ALA A 91 -27.53 6.02 -6.44
N GLY A 92 -27.50 4.68 -6.59
CA GLY A 92 -28.51 3.90 -7.30
C GLY A 92 -29.90 4.06 -6.67
N MET A 93 -30.00 3.97 -5.34
CA MET A 93 -31.25 4.23 -4.63
C MET A 93 -31.77 5.65 -4.83
N LYS A 94 -30.88 6.66 -4.77
CA LYS A 94 -31.27 8.06 -5.04
C LYS A 94 -31.75 8.25 -6.47
N ALA A 95 -31.05 7.69 -7.45
CA ALA A 95 -31.45 7.73 -8.86
C ALA A 95 -32.82 7.09 -9.09
N ALA A 96 -33.06 5.90 -8.51
CA ALA A 96 -34.36 5.22 -8.57
C ALA A 96 -35.48 6.09 -7.96
N SER A 97 -35.21 6.74 -6.83
CA SER A 97 -36.19 7.63 -6.19
C SER A 97 -36.50 8.88 -7.03
N LEU A 98 -35.50 9.42 -7.74
CA LEU A 98 -35.68 10.57 -8.63
C LEU A 98 -36.48 10.19 -9.87
N VAL A 99 -36.18 9.06 -10.50
CA VAL A 99 -36.94 8.54 -11.64
C VAL A 99 -38.40 8.28 -11.23
N TYR A 100 -38.62 7.68 -10.05
CA TYR A 100 -39.96 7.46 -9.53
C TYR A 100 -40.72 8.79 -9.31
N LYS A 101 -40.07 9.80 -8.74
CA LYS A 101 -40.68 11.14 -8.57
C LYS A 101 -41.01 11.81 -9.91
N VAL A 102 -40.16 11.64 -10.92
CA VAL A 102 -40.38 12.18 -12.28
C VAL A 102 -41.54 11.46 -12.99
N ASP A 103 -41.62 10.14 -12.89
CA ASP A 103 -42.73 9.34 -13.44
C ASP A 103 -44.07 9.73 -12.78
N GLN A 104 -44.07 9.88 -11.45
CA GLN A 104 -45.27 10.28 -10.72
C GLN A 104 -45.70 11.72 -11.07
N ALA A 105 -44.74 12.63 -11.32
CA ALA A 105 -45.04 14.00 -11.74
C ALA A 105 -45.65 14.07 -13.15
N HIS A 106 -45.26 13.20 -14.07
CA HIS A 106 -45.82 13.17 -15.43
C HIS A 106 -47.23 12.57 -15.51
N LYS A 107 -47.58 11.64 -14.60
CA LYS A 107 -48.92 11.00 -14.59
C LYS A 107 -50.03 11.92 -14.06
N ARG A 108 -49.71 12.84 -13.15
CA ARG A 108 -50.68 13.77 -12.54
C ARG A 108 -51.39 14.69 -13.56
N PRO A 109 -50.69 15.43 -14.46
CA PRO A 109 -51.37 16.35 -15.37
C PRO A 109 -52.22 15.65 -16.43
N ALA A 110 -51.79 14.47 -16.91
CA ALA A 110 -52.57 13.69 -17.86
C ALA A 110 -53.86 13.15 -17.24
N MET A 111 -53.77 12.60 -16.02
CA MET A 111 -54.94 12.04 -15.33
C MET A 111 -55.99 13.12 -15.00
N ILE A 112 -55.56 14.30 -14.57
CA ILE A 112 -56.46 15.44 -14.30
C ILE A 112 -57.19 15.88 -15.59
N ARG A 113 -56.48 15.95 -16.72
CA ARG A 113 -57.09 16.31 -18.02
C ARG A 113 -58.15 15.30 -18.44
N TRP A 114 -57.88 14.01 -18.32
CA TRP A 114 -58.85 12.96 -18.67
C TRP A 114 -60.07 12.93 -17.75
N ILE A 115 -59.89 13.16 -16.44
CA ILE A 115 -61.00 13.27 -15.49
C ILE A 115 -61.90 14.46 -15.83
N ALA A 116 -61.31 15.62 -16.15
CA ALA A 116 -62.07 16.82 -16.51
C ALA A 116 -62.90 16.60 -17.79
N ILE A 117 -62.32 15.96 -18.81
CA ILE A 117 -63.03 15.61 -20.05
C ILE A 117 -64.19 14.65 -19.76
N GLY A 118 -63.95 13.62 -18.95
CA GLY A 118 -65.00 12.66 -18.56
C GLY A 118 -66.15 13.33 -17.80
N LEU A 119 -65.83 14.22 -16.86
CA LEU A 119 -66.83 14.97 -16.09
C LEU A 119 -67.67 15.88 -17.01
N PHE A 120 -67.02 16.60 -17.94
CA PHE A 120 -67.70 17.47 -18.88
C PHE A 120 -68.63 16.68 -19.82
N SER A 121 -68.14 15.55 -20.35
CA SER A 121 -68.94 14.66 -21.19
C SER A 121 -70.16 14.13 -20.44
N ALA A 122 -70.02 13.74 -19.17
CA ALA A 122 -71.14 13.28 -18.36
C ALA A 122 -72.18 14.39 -18.15
N MET A 123 -71.73 15.62 -17.88
CA MET A 123 -72.61 16.78 -17.67
C MET A 123 -73.42 17.12 -18.93
N VAL A 124 -72.79 17.04 -20.10
CA VAL A 124 -73.45 17.23 -21.41
C VAL A 124 -74.50 16.15 -21.66
N LEU A 125 -74.16 14.88 -21.43
CA LEU A 125 -75.10 13.76 -21.62
C LEU A 125 -76.32 13.88 -20.71
N VAL A 126 -76.13 14.25 -19.44
CA VAL A 126 -77.23 14.47 -18.50
C VAL A 126 -78.10 15.65 -18.94
N GLY A 127 -77.50 16.75 -19.40
CA GLY A 127 -78.24 17.89 -19.94
C GLY A 127 -79.09 17.53 -21.17
N PHE A 128 -78.52 16.76 -22.10
CA PHE A 128 -79.25 16.25 -23.27
C PHE A 128 -80.38 15.29 -22.89
N ALA A 129 -80.13 14.37 -21.95
CA ALA A 129 -81.15 13.44 -21.47
C ALA A 129 -82.34 14.19 -20.82
N PHE A 130 -82.05 15.22 -20.02
CA PHE A 130 -83.07 16.05 -19.40
C PHE A 130 -83.88 16.85 -20.44
N TYR A 131 -83.19 17.46 -21.42
CA TYR A 131 -83.84 18.19 -22.50
C TYR A 131 -84.73 17.30 -23.37
N ALA A 132 -84.24 16.12 -23.75
CA ALA A 132 -85.03 15.15 -24.51
C ALA A 132 -86.24 14.65 -23.72
N GLY A 133 -86.09 14.39 -22.42
CA GLY A 133 -87.20 14.01 -21.55
C GLY A 133 -88.29 15.10 -21.46
N MET A 134 -87.88 16.37 -21.39
CA MET A 134 -88.81 17.50 -21.39
C MET A 134 -89.54 17.65 -22.73
N TYR A 135 -88.84 17.44 -23.85
CA TYR A 135 -89.44 17.55 -25.19
C TYR A 135 -90.39 16.39 -25.52
N LEU A 136 -90.18 15.21 -24.92
CA LEU A 136 -91.04 14.04 -25.12
C LEU A 136 -92.29 14.04 -24.22
N TYR A 137 -92.29 14.86 -23.16
CA TYR A 137 -93.39 14.96 -22.18
C TYR A 137 -94.24 16.24 -22.36
N SER A 138 -93.90 17.09 -23.34
CA SER A 138 -94.70 18.23 -23.79
C SER A 138 -95.45 17.92 -25.07
#